data_AF-A0A2S8YSA7-F1
#
_entry.id   AF-A0A2S8YSA7-F1
#
_cell.length_a   1.000
_cell.length_b   1.000
_cell.length_c   1.000
_cell.angle_alpha   90.00
_cell.angle_beta   90.00
_cell.angle_gamma   90.00
#
_symmetry.space_group_name_H-M   'P 1'
#
loop_
_entity.id
_entity.type
_entity.pdbx_description
1 polymer ?
#
loop_
_entity_poly.entity_id
_entity_poly.type
_entity_poly.pdbx_seq_one_letter_code
_entity_poly.pdbx_strand_id
1 'polypeptide(L)'
;MIAEREMSTSEASHRLKNLCRLLHLNPNIQCVDNDNLVAIFSVYSPSGEEISSGAGKGRYCELGAVAESLEHHFLEQCIGDEPKVISGQHIHACPHVHDDWLLKSIPASLDIPAFRLNALQGEDSIYVPAVLLNPTSGYVAEILETEASFLTKYSSNSGMALGCTENEALLHAINECIERHALSVYYMSVGELMPALKLKTPPASLLEDACCTNNTMRAHAERLTLYLTDESYGVFFVLPLQRAMLTVHFPLSDPDALPTQPLHSIVQSVSNFNVLDCAA
;
A
#
# COMPACT_ATOMS: atom_id res chain seq x y z
N MET A 1 15.75 9.26 -17.31
CA MET A 1 15.14 8.40 -16.29
C MET A 1 15.58 8.96 -14.95
N ILE A 2 14.64 9.47 -14.15
CA ILE A 2 14.93 9.89 -12.78
C ILE A 2 15.04 8.60 -11.98
N ALA A 3 16.07 8.46 -11.15
CA ALA A 3 16.20 7.29 -10.29
C ALA A 3 15.17 7.40 -9.16
N GLU A 4 14.34 6.38 -8.97
CA GLU A 4 13.38 6.30 -7.86
C GLU A 4 14.04 5.98 -6.51
N ARG A 5 15.36 5.70 -6.54
CA ARG A 5 16.22 5.48 -5.37
C ARG A 5 17.39 6.44 -5.41
N GLU A 6 17.72 7.02 -4.27
CA GLU A 6 18.90 7.88 -4.09
C GLU A 6 20.17 7.03 -3.90
N MET A 7 20.02 5.82 -3.36
CA MET A 7 21.13 4.91 -3.07
C MET A 7 21.24 3.77 -4.07
N SER A 8 22.47 3.28 -4.27
CA SER A 8 22.70 2.03 -4.99
C SER A 8 22.11 0.84 -4.22
N THR A 9 21.68 -0.20 -4.94
CA THR A 9 21.20 -1.45 -4.34
C THR A 9 22.18 -2.06 -3.33
N SER A 10 23.49 -1.98 -3.61
CA SER A 10 24.53 -2.47 -2.69
C SER A 10 24.58 -1.69 -1.37
N GLU A 11 24.44 -0.37 -1.44
CA GLU A 11 24.43 0.50 -0.26
C GLU A 11 23.16 0.28 0.56
N ALA A 12 22.00 0.24 -0.09
CA ALA A 12 20.73 -0.06 0.56
C ALA A 12 20.77 -1.43 1.27
N SER A 13 21.29 -2.46 0.61
CA SER A 13 21.46 -3.79 1.21
C SER A 13 22.38 -3.76 2.43
N HIS A 14 23.48 -3.01 2.37
CA HIS A 14 24.40 -2.87 3.48
C HIS A 14 23.72 -2.21 4.69
N ARG A 15 22.98 -1.12 4.46
CA ARG A 15 22.26 -0.39 5.52
C ARG A 15 21.18 -1.23 6.19
N LEU A 16 20.32 -1.88 5.41
CA LEU A 16 19.24 -2.71 5.98
C LEU A 16 19.81 -3.89 6.77
N LYS A 17 20.85 -4.56 6.26
CA LYS A 17 21.52 -5.64 7.01
C LYS A 17 22.18 -5.15 8.30
N ASN A 18 22.79 -3.97 8.28
CA ASN A 18 23.35 -3.37 9.49
C ASN A 18 22.24 -3.03 10.50
N LEU A 19 21.12 -2.51 10.03
CA LEU A 19 19.95 -2.20 10.88
C LEU A 19 19.40 -3.46 11.55
N CYS A 20 19.22 -4.56 10.81
CA CYS A 20 18.83 -5.85 11.40
C CYS A 20 19.80 -6.30 12.51
N ARG A 21 21.11 -6.14 12.30
CA ARG A 21 22.13 -6.50 13.32
C ARG A 21 22.05 -5.61 14.56
N LEU A 22 21.86 -4.29 14.38
CA LEU A 22 21.73 -3.33 15.47
C LEU A 22 20.48 -3.59 16.31
N LEU A 23 19.40 -4.01 15.67
CA LEU A 23 18.14 -4.39 16.31
C LEU A 23 18.17 -5.83 16.86
N HIS A 24 19.29 -6.54 16.75
CA HIS A 24 19.44 -7.94 17.17
C HIS A 24 18.39 -8.89 16.57
N LEU A 25 17.95 -8.60 15.34
CA LEU A 25 16.98 -9.41 14.62
C LEU A 25 17.68 -10.60 13.95
N ASN A 26 17.05 -11.78 14.03
CA ASN A 26 17.52 -12.99 13.35
C ASN A 26 16.74 -13.18 12.04
N PRO A 27 17.31 -12.80 10.89
CA PRO A 27 16.59 -12.85 9.62
C PRO A 27 16.51 -14.27 9.08
N ASN A 28 15.34 -14.64 8.55
CA ASN A 28 15.16 -15.81 7.69
C ASN A 28 14.64 -15.34 6.32
N ILE A 29 15.41 -15.59 5.26
CA ILE A 29 15.04 -15.20 3.89
C ILE A 29 14.74 -16.46 3.10
N GLN A 30 13.59 -16.49 2.46
CA GLN A 30 13.17 -17.57 1.58
C GLN A 30 12.73 -17.00 0.24
N CYS A 31 13.44 -17.36 -0.84
CA CYS A 31 12.94 -17.14 -2.20
C CYS A 31 11.86 -18.18 -2.50
N VAL A 32 10.69 -17.72 -2.94
CA VAL A 32 9.47 -18.53 -3.08
C VAL A 32 9.34 -19.13 -4.48
N ASP A 33 10.02 -18.55 -5.47
CA ASP A 33 9.99 -19.01 -6.85
C ASP A 33 11.38 -19.37 -7.39
N ASN A 34 11.40 -20.14 -8.49
CA ASN A 34 12.64 -20.58 -9.13
C ASN A 34 13.37 -19.44 -9.85
N ASP A 35 12.66 -18.35 -10.14
CA ASP A 35 13.17 -17.18 -10.86
C ASP A 35 13.72 -16.10 -9.91
N ASN A 36 13.63 -16.30 -8.58
CA ASN A 36 13.99 -15.34 -7.54
C ASN A 36 13.37 -13.96 -7.79
N LEU A 37 12.06 -13.94 -8.08
CA LEU A 37 11.26 -12.72 -8.23
C LEU A 37 10.34 -12.48 -7.05
N VAL A 38 10.24 -13.44 -6.12
CA VAL A 38 9.50 -13.28 -4.87
C VAL A 38 10.34 -13.80 -3.72
N ALA A 39 10.54 -12.98 -2.70
CA ALA A 39 11.19 -13.38 -1.47
C ALA A 39 10.32 -13.01 -0.27
N ILE A 40 10.32 -13.88 0.73
CA ILE A 40 9.73 -13.62 2.04
C ILE A 40 10.87 -13.48 3.03
N PHE A 41 10.79 -12.47 3.87
CA PHE A 41 11.70 -12.23 4.97
C PHE A 41 10.90 -12.25 6.26
N SER A 42 11.27 -13.11 7.20
CA SER A 42 10.67 -13.17 8.53
C SER A 42 11.70 -12.91 9.61
N VAL A 43 11.27 -12.24 10.67
CA VAL A 43 12.05 -11.95 11.87
C VAL A 43 11.44 -12.67 13.05
N TYR A 44 12.28 -13.31 13.87
CA TYR A 44 11.84 -14.05 15.04
C TYR A 44 12.41 -13.47 16.33
N SER A 45 11.58 -13.50 17.38
CA SER A 45 11.98 -13.23 18.76
C SER A 45 12.93 -14.31 19.28
N PRO A 46 13.67 -14.05 20.39
CA PRO A 46 14.47 -15.09 21.04
C PRO A 46 13.66 -16.32 21.48
N SER A 47 12.35 -16.18 21.70
CA SER A 47 11.42 -17.27 22.01
C SER A 47 10.92 -18.04 20.78
N GLY A 48 11.28 -17.62 19.57
CA GLY A 48 10.92 -18.29 18.31
C GLY A 48 9.58 -17.88 17.70
N GLU A 49 8.91 -16.87 18.26
CA GLU A 49 7.70 -16.27 17.70
C GLU A 49 8.07 -15.28 16.57
N GLU A 50 7.35 -15.31 15.46
CA GLU A 50 7.53 -14.35 14.37
C GLU A 50 7.08 -12.95 14.84
N ILE A 51 8.01 -11.99 14.82
CA ILE A 51 7.76 -10.59 15.18
C ILE A 51 7.19 -9.84 13.98
N SER A 52 7.71 -10.11 12.79
CA SER A 52 7.31 -9.43 11.56
C SER A 52 7.70 -10.26 10.35
N SER A 53 6.96 -10.12 9.27
CA SER A 53 7.35 -10.62 7.94
C SER A 53 7.04 -9.61 6.85
N GLY A 54 7.75 -9.71 5.73
CA GLY A 54 7.59 -8.89 4.53
C GLY A 54 7.86 -9.70 3.28
N ALA A 55 7.28 -9.29 2.15
CA ALA A 55 7.31 -10.01 0.88
C ALA A 55 7.74 -9.09 -0.26
N GLY A 56 9.02 -9.16 -0.63
CA GLY A 56 9.53 -8.39 -1.76
C GLY A 56 9.32 -9.08 -3.09
N LYS A 57 9.19 -8.26 -4.13
CA LYS A 57 8.92 -8.70 -5.51
C LYS A 57 9.91 -8.11 -6.50
N GLY A 58 9.99 -8.73 -7.68
CA GLY A 58 10.83 -8.27 -8.79
C GLY A 58 12.31 -8.61 -8.61
N ARG A 59 13.17 -7.94 -9.38
CA ARG A 59 14.62 -8.25 -9.44
C ARG A 59 15.32 -8.17 -8.09
N TYR A 60 14.87 -7.29 -7.21
CA TYR A 60 15.46 -7.03 -5.90
C TYR A 60 14.55 -7.52 -4.76
N CYS A 61 13.82 -8.61 -4.99
CA CYS A 61 12.83 -9.15 -4.06
C CYS A 61 13.38 -9.37 -2.64
N GLU A 62 14.62 -9.85 -2.47
CA GLU A 62 15.20 -10.01 -1.14
C GLU A 62 15.33 -8.68 -0.38
N LEU A 63 15.73 -7.62 -1.09
CA LEU A 63 15.89 -6.29 -0.50
C LEU A 63 14.54 -5.70 -0.11
N GLY A 64 13.54 -5.84 -1.00
CA GLY A 64 12.16 -5.43 -0.74
C GLY A 64 11.58 -6.16 0.47
N ALA A 65 11.79 -7.48 0.57
CA ALA A 65 11.28 -8.29 1.67
C ALA A 65 11.85 -7.85 3.03
N VAL A 66 13.16 -7.55 3.07
CA VAL A 66 13.83 -7.02 4.26
C VAL A 66 13.24 -5.66 4.64
N ALA A 67 13.07 -4.76 3.68
CA ALA A 67 12.56 -3.41 3.91
C ALA A 67 11.12 -3.45 4.47
N GLU A 68 10.23 -4.20 3.83
CA GLU A 68 8.83 -4.35 4.25
C GLU A 68 8.72 -5.01 5.63
N SER A 69 9.52 -6.04 5.91
CA SER A 69 9.50 -6.64 7.25
C SER A 69 9.98 -5.67 8.32
N LEU A 70 10.97 -4.82 8.03
CA LEU A 70 11.45 -3.81 8.97
C LEU A 70 10.40 -2.71 9.17
N GLU A 71 9.69 -2.32 8.12
CA GLU A 71 8.57 -1.38 8.19
C GLU A 71 7.47 -1.89 9.13
N HIS A 72 7.02 -3.14 8.94
CA HIS A 72 6.07 -3.80 9.83
C HIS A 72 6.59 -3.89 11.27
N HIS A 73 7.88 -4.21 11.45
CA HIS A 73 8.49 -4.24 12.78
C HIS A 73 8.43 -2.87 13.47
N PHE A 74 8.75 -1.77 12.77
CA PHE A 74 8.70 -0.43 13.35
C PHE A 74 7.28 0.02 13.69
N LEU A 75 6.30 -0.34 12.86
CA LEU A 75 4.89 -0.10 13.11
C LEU A 75 4.40 -0.77 14.39
N GLU A 76 4.70 -2.05 14.56
CA GLU A 76 4.25 -2.82 15.72
C GLU A 76 4.93 -2.35 17.02
N GLN A 77 6.21 -1.98 16.95
CA GLN A 77 6.94 -1.44 18.10
C GLN A 77 6.55 0.02 18.44
N CYS A 78 5.67 0.67 17.66
CA CYS A 78 5.30 2.07 17.80
C CYS A 78 6.53 2.99 17.94
N ILE A 79 7.59 2.72 17.18
CA ILE A 79 8.83 3.50 17.25
C ILE A 79 8.59 4.87 16.62
N GLY A 80 8.41 5.89 17.46
CA GLY A 80 8.08 7.26 17.03
C GLY A 80 7.53 8.12 18.17
N ASP A 81 6.83 9.20 17.81
CA ASP A 81 6.10 10.03 18.77
C ASP A 81 4.96 9.23 19.40
N GLU A 82 4.77 9.33 20.72
CA GLU A 82 3.58 8.77 21.36
C GLU A 82 2.32 9.54 20.90
N PRO A 83 1.22 8.84 20.60
CA PRO A 83 -0.02 9.51 20.22
C PRO A 83 -0.52 10.36 21.39
N LYS A 84 -1.02 11.55 21.06
CA LYS A 84 -1.63 12.42 22.06
C LYS A 84 -3.11 12.15 22.11
N VAL A 85 -3.65 12.03 23.31
CA VAL A 85 -5.10 12.00 23.50
C VAL A 85 -5.65 13.40 23.21
N ILE A 86 -6.54 13.49 22.24
CA ILE A 86 -7.21 14.74 21.83
C ILE A 86 -8.72 14.52 21.78
N SER A 87 -9.49 15.58 22.00
CA SER A 87 -10.94 15.49 21.85
C SER A 87 -11.36 15.54 20.37
N GLY A 88 -12.47 14.88 20.04
CA GLY A 88 -13.09 15.00 18.71
C GLY A 88 -13.42 16.45 18.35
N GLN A 89 -13.74 17.29 19.33
CA GLN A 89 -13.90 18.73 19.14
C GLN A 89 -12.62 19.39 18.61
N HIS A 90 -11.45 18.98 19.10
CA HIS A 90 -10.17 19.46 18.59
C HIS A 90 -9.93 19.03 17.13
N ILE A 91 -10.26 17.78 16.80
CA ILE A 91 -10.21 17.28 15.41
C ILE A 91 -11.12 18.12 14.50
N HIS A 92 -12.36 18.37 14.92
CA HIS A 92 -13.32 19.16 14.15
C HIS A 92 -12.93 20.62 13.94
N ALA A 93 -12.15 21.18 14.86
CA ALA A 93 -11.66 22.55 14.75
C ALA A 93 -10.55 22.71 13.69
N CYS A 94 -9.98 21.61 13.19
CA CYS A 94 -8.96 21.66 12.15
C CYS A 94 -9.59 22.03 10.78
N PRO A 95 -9.12 23.09 10.10
CA PRO A 95 -9.68 23.52 8.82
C PRO A 95 -9.66 22.43 7.74
N HIS A 96 -8.64 21.57 7.76
CA HIS A 96 -8.46 20.49 6.78
C HIS A 96 -9.47 19.34 6.94
N VAL A 97 -10.15 19.24 8.10
CA VAL A 97 -11.20 18.24 8.35
C VAL A 97 -12.53 18.65 7.69
N HIS A 98 -12.64 19.88 7.16
CA HIS A 98 -13.91 20.37 6.62
C HIS A 98 -14.49 19.50 5.49
N ASP A 99 -13.69 18.79 4.70
CA ASP A 99 -14.23 17.93 3.63
C ASP A 99 -14.03 16.43 3.90
N ASP A 100 -13.56 16.07 5.09
CA ASP A 100 -13.35 14.69 5.51
C ASP A 100 -14.52 14.19 6.38
N TRP A 101 -15.40 13.42 5.77
CA TRP A 101 -16.58 12.86 6.45
C TRP A 101 -16.23 11.80 7.50
N LEU A 102 -15.10 11.10 7.35
CA LEU A 102 -14.67 10.09 8.30
C LEU A 102 -14.25 10.76 9.62
N LEU A 103 -13.39 11.78 9.53
CA LEU A 103 -12.93 12.52 10.69
C LEU A 103 -14.03 13.35 11.35
N LYS A 104 -14.97 13.91 10.58
CA LYS A 104 -16.17 14.60 11.09
C LYS A 104 -17.17 13.69 11.81
N SER A 105 -17.11 12.38 11.56
CA SER A 105 -18.02 11.42 12.19
C SER A 105 -17.58 11.04 13.61
N ILE A 106 -16.41 11.50 14.05
CA ILE A 106 -15.91 11.26 15.41
C ILE A 106 -16.75 12.10 16.38
N PRO A 107 -17.31 11.54 17.47
CA PRO A 107 -18.07 12.34 18.42
C PRO A 107 -17.22 13.44 19.05
N ALA A 108 -17.73 14.67 19.09
CA ALA A 108 -16.96 15.84 19.54
C ALA A 108 -16.48 15.72 21.01
N SER A 109 -17.22 14.98 21.85
CA SER A 109 -16.88 14.75 23.25
C SER A 109 -15.95 13.55 23.48
N LEU A 110 -15.66 12.76 22.45
CA LEU A 110 -14.80 11.58 22.59
C LEU A 110 -13.34 12.00 22.57
N ASP A 111 -12.60 11.60 23.59
CA ASP A 111 -11.14 11.68 23.60
C ASP A 111 -10.56 10.46 22.89
N ILE A 112 -9.62 10.69 21.98
CA ILE A 112 -9.03 9.66 21.11
C ILE A 112 -7.52 9.86 20.98
N PRO A 113 -6.70 8.79 21.05
CA PRO A 113 -5.29 8.86 20.71
C PRO A 113 -5.12 9.26 19.24
N ALA A 114 -4.29 10.27 18.97
CA ALA A 114 -4.05 10.76 17.63
C ALA A 114 -2.57 11.13 17.42
N PHE A 115 -2.09 10.89 16.20
CA PHE A 115 -0.80 11.41 15.75
C PHE A 115 -1.00 12.78 15.11
N ARG A 116 0.00 13.65 15.26
CA ARG A 116 0.08 14.91 14.51
C ARG A 116 0.82 14.65 13.21
N LEU A 117 0.15 14.83 12.09
CA LEU A 117 0.77 14.84 10.77
C LEU A 117 1.08 16.28 10.37
N ASN A 118 2.27 16.49 9.79
CA ASN A 118 2.68 17.79 9.26
C ASN A 118 2.55 17.76 7.74
N ALA A 119 2.18 18.89 7.15
CA ALA A 119 2.23 19.06 5.71
C ALA A 119 3.67 18.94 5.19
N LEU A 120 3.84 18.33 4.02
CA LEU A 120 5.16 18.26 3.35
C LEU A 120 5.70 19.64 2.97
N GLN A 121 4.81 20.61 2.77
CA GLN A 121 5.14 22.00 2.48
C GLN A 121 4.31 22.92 3.39
N GLY A 122 4.97 23.93 3.94
CA GLY A 122 4.34 24.90 4.84
C GLY A 122 4.39 24.49 6.31
N GLU A 123 3.54 25.12 7.12
CA GLU A 123 3.48 24.92 8.58
C GLU A 123 2.18 24.22 9.03
N ASP A 124 1.35 23.82 8.07
CA ASP A 124 0.06 23.20 8.34
C ASP A 124 0.25 21.82 9.00
N SER A 125 -0.69 21.47 9.88
CA SER A 125 -0.71 20.17 10.53
C SER A 125 -2.13 19.75 10.87
N ILE A 126 -2.35 18.45 10.92
CA ILE A 126 -3.63 17.83 11.25
C ILE A 126 -3.40 16.74 12.29
N TYR A 127 -4.37 16.55 13.18
CA TYR A 127 -4.40 15.37 14.02
C TYR A 127 -5.27 14.29 13.41
N VAL A 128 -4.72 13.08 13.31
CA VAL A 128 -5.41 11.91 12.77
C VAL A 128 -5.42 10.81 13.83
N PRO A 129 -6.58 10.18 14.10
CA PRO A 129 -6.68 9.07 15.03
C PRO A 129 -5.60 7.99 14.79
N ALA A 130 -4.93 7.57 15.86
CA ALA A 130 -3.83 6.62 15.79
C ALA A 130 -4.25 5.30 15.12
N VAL A 131 -5.47 4.84 15.41
CA VAL A 131 -6.05 3.62 14.82
C VAL A 131 -6.15 3.67 13.29
N LEU A 132 -6.22 4.86 12.66
CA LEU A 132 -6.29 4.97 11.19
C LEU A 132 -4.93 4.81 10.52
N LEU A 133 -3.86 5.17 11.23
CA LEU A 133 -2.49 5.19 10.70
C LEU A 133 -1.67 3.98 11.13
N ASN A 134 -1.98 3.42 12.30
CA ASN A 134 -1.29 2.28 12.87
C ASN A 134 -2.31 1.21 13.31
N PRO A 135 -2.52 0.15 12.50
CA PRO A 135 -3.52 -0.87 12.77
C PRO A 135 -3.06 -1.90 13.83
N THR A 136 -2.30 -1.48 14.85
CA THR A 136 -1.87 -2.38 15.93
C THR A 136 -3.05 -2.86 16.76
N SER A 137 -2.92 -4.07 17.28
CA SER A 137 -3.93 -4.67 18.16
C SER A 137 -4.28 -3.79 19.37
N GLY A 138 -3.31 -3.03 19.89
CA GLY A 138 -3.49 -2.08 20.99
C GLY A 138 -4.46 -0.95 20.65
N TYR A 139 -4.21 -0.19 19.58
CA TYR A 139 -5.09 0.92 19.20
C TYR A 139 -6.46 0.44 18.73
N VAL A 140 -6.53 -0.70 18.05
CA VAL A 140 -7.80 -1.30 17.65
C VAL A 140 -8.62 -1.66 18.89
N ALA A 141 -8.04 -2.37 19.86
CA ALA A 141 -8.74 -2.74 21.09
C ALA A 141 -9.24 -1.54 21.89
N GLU A 142 -8.44 -0.46 21.97
CA GLU A 142 -8.82 0.77 22.67
C GLU A 142 -10.05 1.44 22.02
N ILE A 143 -10.13 1.45 20.69
CA ILE A 143 -11.19 2.14 19.95
C ILE A 143 -12.47 1.30 19.80
N LEU A 144 -12.36 -0.03 19.78
CA LEU A 144 -13.51 -0.93 19.59
C LEU A 144 -14.61 -0.73 20.64
N GLU A 145 -14.25 -0.35 21.86
CA GLU A 145 -15.20 -0.13 22.97
C GLU A 145 -15.73 1.31 23.03
N THR A 146 -15.46 2.12 22.00
CA THR A 146 -15.87 3.53 21.92
C THR A 146 -16.93 3.75 20.84
N GLU A 147 -17.55 4.94 20.88
CA GLU A 147 -18.44 5.42 19.81
C GLU A 147 -17.71 5.60 18.45
N ALA A 148 -16.37 5.64 18.44
CA ALA A 148 -15.55 5.70 17.24
C ALA A 148 -15.08 4.32 16.74
N SER A 149 -15.65 3.22 17.24
CA SER A 149 -15.33 1.85 16.78
C SER A 149 -15.42 1.65 15.27
N PHE A 150 -16.22 2.46 14.56
CA PHE A 150 -16.29 2.44 13.10
C PHE A 150 -14.96 2.74 12.40
N LEU A 151 -14.04 3.48 13.05
CA LEU A 151 -12.71 3.79 12.50
C LEU A 151 -11.88 2.54 12.25
N THR A 152 -12.10 1.47 13.01
CA THR A 152 -11.39 0.19 12.85
C THR A 152 -11.58 -0.42 11.46
N LYS A 153 -12.70 -0.12 10.78
CA LYS A 153 -12.98 -0.57 9.40
C LYS A 153 -12.10 0.11 8.35
N TYR A 154 -11.50 1.24 8.72
CA TYR A 154 -10.65 2.07 7.87
C TYR A 154 -9.19 2.07 8.37
N SER A 155 -8.88 1.21 9.35
CA SER A 155 -7.55 1.02 9.87
C SER A 155 -6.68 0.33 8.82
N SER A 156 -5.57 0.97 8.44
CA SER A 156 -4.65 0.45 7.43
C SER A 156 -3.24 0.96 7.72
N ASN A 157 -2.25 0.22 7.23
CA ASN A 157 -0.86 0.66 7.14
C ASN A 157 -0.56 1.39 5.82
N SER A 158 -1.57 1.69 4.99
CA SER A 158 -1.38 2.38 3.70
C SER A 158 -0.67 3.72 3.90
N GLY A 159 0.36 3.98 3.10
CA GLY A 159 1.13 5.21 3.18
C GLY A 159 2.19 5.21 4.29
N MET A 160 2.39 4.08 4.97
CA MET A 160 3.57 3.84 5.78
C MET A 160 4.65 3.25 4.88
N ALA A 161 5.87 3.75 5.00
CA ALA A 161 6.95 3.31 4.13
C ALA A 161 8.30 3.36 4.83
N LEU A 162 9.14 2.37 4.53
CA LEU A 162 10.57 2.41 4.84
C LEU A 162 11.41 2.78 3.61
N GLY A 163 12.34 3.71 3.80
CA GLY A 163 13.36 4.10 2.83
C GLY A 163 14.75 4.16 3.45
N CYS A 164 15.80 4.11 2.64
CA CYS A 164 17.17 4.31 3.15
C CYS A 164 17.46 5.80 3.44
N THR A 165 16.59 6.68 2.94
CA THR A 165 16.50 8.11 3.25
C THR A 165 15.04 8.51 3.47
N GLU A 166 14.82 9.69 4.06
CA GLU A 166 13.48 10.27 4.22
C GLU A 166 12.79 10.51 2.87
N ASN A 167 13.51 11.00 1.86
CA ASN A 167 12.96 11.21 0.51
C ASN A 167 12.48 9.91 -0.13
N GLU A 168 13.23 8.81 0.03
CA GLU A 168 12.81 7.50 -0.47
C GLU A 168 11.56 6.99 0.25
N ALA A 169 11.50 7.15 1.58
CA ALA A 169 10.33 6.75 2.37
C ALA A 169 9.10 7.57 1.96
N LEU A 170 9.24 8.90 1.83
CA LEU A 170 8.17 9.79 1.39
C LEU A 170 7.67 9.47 -0.02
N LEU A 171 8.58 9.27 -0.97
CA LEU A 171 8.21 8.92 -2.34
C LEU A 171 7.43 7.59 -2.39
N HIS A 172 7.90 6.58 -1.64
CA HIS A 172 7.23 5.30 -1.55
C HIS A 172 5.83 5.43 -0.92
N ALA A 173 5.71 6.07 0.25
CA ALA A 173 4.43 6.31 0.93
C ALA A 173 3.42 7.05 0.05
N ILE A 174 3.86 8.07 -0.68
CA ILE A 174 3.01 8.84 -1.60
C ILE A 174 2.54 7.96 -2.76
N ASN A 175 3.45 7.19 -3.36
CA ASN A 175 3.10 6.29 -4.47
C ASN A 175 2.12 5.20 -4.02
N GLU A 176 2.30 4.63 -2.84
CA GLU A 176 1.34 3.65 -2.29
C GLU A 176 -0.04 4.30 -2.07
N CYS A 177 -0.09 5.51 -1.49
CA CYS A 177 -1.34 6.26 -1.34
C CYS A 177 -2.06 6.48 -2.69
N ILE A 178 -1.32 6.86 -3.73
CA ILE A 178 -1.86 7.07 -5.08
C ILE A 178 -2.36 5.75 -5.67
N GLU A 179 -1.61 4.66 -5.51
CA GLU A 179 -2.03 3.32 -5.93
C GLU A 179 -3.33 2.90 -5.24
N ARG A 180 -3.41 3.01 -3.92
CA ARG A 180 -4.61 2.65 -3.14
C ARG A 180 -5.82 3.49 -3.53
N HIS A 181 -5.59 4.77 -3.83
CA HIS A 181 -6.64 5.65 -4.36
C HIS A 181 -7.12 5.19 -5.74
N ALA A 182 -6.21 4.94 -6.68
CA ALA A 182 -6.56 4.48 -8.02
C ALA A 182 -7.32 3.13 -7.98
N LEU A 183 -6.88 2.21 -7.13
CA LEU A 183 -7.53 0.93 -6.90
C LEU A 183 -8.93 1.09 -6.28
N SER A 184 -9.09 2.02 -5.33
CA SER A 184 -10.38 2.33 -4.73
C SER A 184 -11.36 2.88 -5.76
N VAL A 185 -10.93 3.82 -6.59
CA VAL A 185 -11.74 4.35 -7.70
C VAL A 185 -12.12 3.23 -8.67
N TYR A 186 -11.19 2.33 -8.99
CA TYR A 186 -11.49 1.18 -9.82
C TYR A 186 -12.58 0.28 -9.22
N TYR A 187 -12.47 -0.09 -7.94
CA TYR A 187 -13.49 -0.90 -7.29
C TYR A 187 -14.85 -0.19 -7.20
N MET A 188 -14.86 1.12 -6.95
CA MET A 188 -16.09 1.92 -6.95
C MET A 188 -16.73 1.97 -8.33
N SER A 189 -15.95 2.09 -9.41
CA SER A 189 -16.45 2.02 -10.79
C SER A 189 -17.00 0.63 -11.13
N VAL A 190 -16.32 -0.45 -10.71
CA VAL A 190 -16.84 -1.83 -10.90
C VAL A 190 -18.12 -2.06 -10.11
N GLY A 191 -18.24 -1.46 -8.93
CA GLY A 191 -19.44 -1.51 -8.09
C GLY A 191 -20.54 -0.54 -8.50
N GLU A 192 -20.42 0.15 -9.64
CA GLU A 192 -21.39 1.15 -10.14
C GLU A 192 -21.64 2.33 -9.18
N LEU A 193 -20.74 2.55 -8.21
CA LEU A 193 -20.76 3.69 -7.29
C LEU A 193 -20.13 4.94 -7.92
N MET A 194 -19.36 4.76 -9.00
CA MET A 194 -18.73 5.82 -9.77
C MET A 194 -18.88 5.55 -11.27
N PRO A 195 -18.72 6.58 -12.14
CA PRO A 195 -18.65 6.37 -13.58
C PRO A 195 -17.59 5.34 -13.97
N ALA A 196 -17.84 4.62 -15.06
CA ALA A 196 -16.90 3.64 -15.59
C ALA A 196 -15.54 4.30 -15.93
N LEU A 197 -14.46 3.68 -15.48
CA LEU A 197 -13.11 4.11 -15.82
C LEU A 197 -12.82 3.87 -17.29
N LYS A 198 -12.16 4.84 -17.92
CA LYS A 198 -11.60 4.67 -19.26
C LYS A 198 -10.29 3.91 -19.12
N LEU A 199 -10.29 2.67 -19.61
CA LEU A 199 -9.14 1.79 -19.62
C LEU A 199 -8.56 1.71 -21.04
N LYS A 200 -7.23 1.76 -21.13
CA LYS A 200 -6.46 1.68 -22.39
C LYS A 200 -5.51 0.49 -22.34
N THR A 201 -5.24 -0.16 -23.46
CA THR A 201 -4.16 -1.16 -23.51
C THR A 201 -2.81 -0.44 -23.53
N PRO A 202 -1.82 -0.87 -22.72
CA PRO A 202 -0.48 -0.29 -22.80
C PRO A 202 0.16 -0.54 -24.17
N PRO A 203 0.97 0.38 -24.69
CA PRO A 203 1.71 0.14 -25.93
C PRO A 203 2.71 -0.99 -25.72
N ALA A 204 2.93 -1.82 -26.75
CA ALA A 204 3.86 -2.95 -26.66
C ALA A 204 5.27 -2.55 -26.23
N SER A 205 5.73 -1.36 -26.65
CA SER A 205 7.02 -0.81 -26.27
C SER A 205 7.17 -0.62 -24.75
N LEU A 206 6.10 -0.26 -24.04
CA LEU A 206 6.13 -0.11 -22.58
C LEU A 206 6.38 -1.45 -21.89
N LEU A 207 5.78 -2.54 -22.40
CA LEU A 207 5.99 -3.89 -21.87
C LEU A 207 7.38 -4.41 -22.21
N GLU A 208 7.86 -4.10 -23.41
CA GLU A 208 9.23 -4.42 -23.82
C GLU A 208 10.23 -3.72 -22.91
N ASP A 209 10.07 -2.43 -22.64
CA ASP A 209 10.93 -1.67 -21.73
C ASP A 209 10.86 -2.22 -20.30
N ALA A 210 9.66 -2.47 -19.76
CA ALA A 210 9.47 -3.00 -18.41
C ALA A 210 10.03 -4.42 -18.23
N CYS A 211 9.96 -5.26 -19.28
CA CYS A 211 10.40 -6.65 -19.24
C CYS A 211 11.73 -6.90 -19.94
N CYS A 212 12.43 -5.85 -20.43
CA CYS A 212 13.55 -5.98 -21.38
C CYS A 212 14.70 -6.85 -20.90
N THR A 213 14.79 -7.06 -19.59
CA THR A 213 15.88 -7.77 -18.92
C THR A 213 15.49 -9.12 -18.33
N ASN A 214 14.21 -9.51 -18.41
CA ASN A 214 13.73 -10.73 -17.79
C ASN A 214 12.66 -11.43 -18.64
N ASN A 215 13.09 -12.50 -19.34
CA ASN A 215 12.22 -13.31 -20.19
C ASN A 215 11.10 -13.99 -19.42
N THR A 216 11.33 -14.35 -18.15
CA THR A 216 10.29 -14.93 -17.29
C THR A 216 9.19 -13.89 -17.01
N MET A 217 9.56 -12.67 -16.61
CA MET A 217 8.61 -11.56 -16.42
C MET A 217 7.81 -11.27 -17.69
N ARG A 218 8.48 -11.25 -18.86
CA ARG A 218 7.81 -11.11 -20.15
C ARG A 218 6.76 -12.21 -20.38
N ALA A 219 7.14 -13.47 -20.18
CA ALA A 219 6.23 -14.60 -20.31
C ALA A 219 5.06 -14.58 -19.30
N HIS A 220 5.26 -13.98 -18.12
CA HIS A 220 4.18 -13.71 -17.17
C HIS A 220 3.25 -12.59 -17.67
N ALA A 221 3.80 -11.46 -18.12
CA ALA A 221 3.04 -10.33 -18.65
C ALA A 221 2.18 -10.73 -19.87
N GLU A 222 2.70 -11.59 -20.76
CA GLU A 222 1.97 -12.10 -21.93
C GLU A 222 0.74 -12.97 -21.56
N ARG A 223 0.68 -13.49 -20.31
CA ARG A 223 -0.47 -14.23 -19.77
C ARG A 223 -1.51 -13.33 -19.10
N LEU A 224 -1.18 -12.05 -18.91
CA LEU A 224 -2.07 -11.05 -18.33
C LEU A 224 -2.77 -10.24 -19.42
N THR A 225 -3.86 -9.61 -19.04
CA THR A 225 -4.49 -8.52 -19.76
C THR A 225 -4.19 -7.27 -18.96
N LEU A 226 -3.44 -6.35 -19.56
CA LEU A 226 -2.98 -5.15 -18.90
C LEU A 226 -3.83 -3.98 -19.38
N TYR A 227 -4.31 -3.18 -18.44
CA TYR A 227 -5.02 -1.94 -18.70
C TYR A 227 -4.27 -0.78 -18.05
N LEU A 228 -4.35 0.39 -18.67
CA LEU A 228 -3.89 1.67 -18.16
C LEU A 228 -5.11 2.54 -17.90
N THR A 229 -5.13 3.23 -16.77
CA THR A 229 -6.07 4.33 -16.56
C THR A 229 -5.68 5.55 -17.42
N ASP A 230 -6.57 6.53 -17.53
CA ASP A 230 -6.15 7.89 -17.89
C ASP A 230 -5.18 8.44 -16.82
N GLU A 231 -4.31 9.38 -17.22
CA GLU A 231 -3.38 10.01 -16.29
C GLU A 231 -4.15 10.69 -15.16
N SER A 232 -3.82 10.33 -13.93
CA SER A 232 -4.26 11.00 -12.72
C SER A 232 -3.03 11.48 -11.99
N TYR A 233 -2.98 12.77 -11.63
CA TYR A 233 -1.79 13.39 -11.02
C TYR A 233 -0.50 13.26 -11.86
N GLY A 234 -0.63 13.13 -13.20
CA GLY A 234 0.50 12.95 -14.12
C GLY A 234 1.09 11.54 -14.13
N VAL A 235 0.42 10.55 -13.53
CA VAL A 235 0.82 9.14 -13.54
C VAL A 235 -0.30 8.26 -14.08
N PHE A 236 0.06 7.14 -14.72
CA PHE A 236 -0.88 6.11 -15.14
C PHE A 236 -0.87 4.98 -14.12
N PHE A 237 -2.02 4.38 -13.85
CA PHE A 237 -2.11 3.15 -13.07
C PHE A 237 -2.24 1.94 -14.00
N VAL A 238 -1.43 0.91 -13.76
CA VAL A 238 -1.47 -0.36 -14.52
C VAL A 238 -2.34 -1.35 -13.76
N LEU A 239 -3.43 -1.79 -14.37
CA LEU A 239 -4.29 -2.85 -13.84
C LEU A 239 -4.03 -4.17 -14.58
N PRO A 240 -3.45 -5.18 -13.90
CA PRO A 240 -3.22 -6.50 -14.46
C PRO A 240 -4.36 -7.46 -14.12
N LEU A 241 -4.99 -8.04 -15.14
CA LEU A 241 -6.02 -9.06 -14.99
C LEU A 241 -5.57 -10.39 -15.59
N GLN A 242 -5.74 -11.50 -14.87
CA GLN A 242 -5.49 -12.83 -15.44
C GLN A 242 -6.48 -13.13 -16.57
N ARG A 243 -5.99 -13.60 -17.73
CA ARG A 243 -6.84 -13.98 -18.87
C ARG A 243 -7.90 -15.04 -18.54
N ALA A 244 -7.63 -15.92 -17.58
CA ALA A 244 -8.59 -16.93 -17.12
C ALA A 244 -9.80 -16.34 -16.38
N MET A 245 -9.76 -15.05 -15.99
CA MET A 245 -10.84 -14.34 -15.30
C MET A 245 -11.69 -13.46 -16.22
N LEU A 246 -11.35 -13.36 -17.52
CA LEU A 246 -12.10 -12.57 -18.50
C LEU A 246 -13.44 -13.20 -18.94
N THR A 247 -13.87 -14.30 -18.32
CA THR A 247 -15.26 -14.80 -18.45
C THR A 247 -16.27 -13.89 -17.75
N VAL A 248 -15.81 -12.89 -16.97
CA VAL A 248 -16.63 -11.77 -16.55
C VAL A 248 -16.75 -10.83 -17.75
N HIS A 249 -17.93 -10.78 -18.36
CA HIS A 249 -18.26 -9.80 -19.40
C HIS A 249 -18.14 -8.38 -18.82
N PHE A 250 -16.99 -7.76 -19.00
CA PHE A 250 -16.85 -6.33 -18.85
C PHE A 250 -17.63 -5.69 -20.00
N PRO A 251 -18.60 -4.80 -19.73
CA PRO A 251 -19.27 -4.08 -20.80
C PRO A 251 -18.24 -3.13 -21.42
N LEU A 252 -17.59 -3.60 -22.49
CA LEU A 252 -16.95 -2.73 -23.46
C LEU A 252 -18.06 -1.94 -24.13
N SER A 253 -18.48 -0.84 -23.50
CA SER A 253 -19.36 0.18 -24.09
C SER A 253 -20.52 -0.40 -24.92
N ASP A 254 -21.29 -1.33 -24.35
CA ASP A 254 -22.62 -1.68 -24.85
C ASP A 254 -23.64 -1.19 -23.80
N PRO A 255 -24.42 -0.13 -24.10
CA PRO A 255 -25.28 0.51 -23.11
C PRO A 255 -26.47 -0.35 -22.62
N ASP A 256 -26.70 -1.54 -23.19
CA ASP A 256 -27.89 -2.35 -22.90
C ASP A 256 -27.61 -3.74 -22.25
N ALA A 257 -26.37 -4.04 -21.82
CA ALA A 257 -26.03 -5.34 -21.23
C ALA A 257 -25.90 -5.30 -19.69
N LEU A 258 -26.87 -5.89 -18.98
CA LEU A 258 -26.79 -6.14 -17.52
C LEU A 258 -25.90 -7.36 -17.19
N PRO A 259 -24.89 -7.24 -16.31
CA PRO A 259 -24.10 -8.38 -15.86
C PRO A 259 -24.82 -9.19 -14.77
N THR A 260 -24.67 -10.52 -14.82
CA THR A 260 -25.41 -11.50 -13.98
C THR A 260 -24.53 -12.31 -13.01
N GLN A 261 -23.34 -11.82 -12.62
CA GLN A 261 -22.46 -12.56 -11.70
C GLN A 261 -22.08 -11.81 -10.42
N PRO A 262 -21.82 -12.54 -9.30
CA PRO A 262 -21.63 -11.94 -7.99
C PRO A 262 -20.26 -11.26 -7.85
N LEU A 263 -20.24 -10.04 -7.31
CA LEU A 263 -19.07 -9.19 -7.01
C LEU A 263 -17.92 -9.88 -6.23
N HIS A 264 -18.21 -10.98 -5.53
CA HIS A 264 -17.29 -11.62 -4.59
C HIS A 264 -16.08 -12.31 -5.26
N SER A 265 -16.17 -12.69 -6.54
CA SER A 265 -15.07 -13.36 -7.28
C SER A 265 -14.05 -12.39 -7.88
N ILE A 266 -14.42 -11.11 -8.05
CA ILE A 266 -13.57 -10.07 -8.66
C ILE A 266 -12.64 -9.45 -7.61
N VAL A 267 -13.08 -9.34 -6.36
CA VAL A 267 -12.32 -8.68 -5.28
C VAL A 267 -11.13 -9.53 -4.78
N GLN A 268 -11.28 -10.86 -4.72
CA GLN A 268 -10.21 -11.77 -4.23
C GLN A 268 -9.02 -11.93 -5.19
N SER A 269 -9.17 -11.57 -6.48
CA SER A 269 -8.14 -11.81 -7.47
C SER A 269 -7.19 -10.63 -7.64
N VAL A 270 -7.71 -9.40 -7.53
CA VAL A 270 -6.93 -8.17 -7.59
C VAL A 270 -6.04 -8.04 -6.34
N SER A 271 -6.52 -8.45 -5.16
CA SER A 271 -5.71 -8.49 -3.93
C SER A 271 -4.52 -9.47 -3.99
N ASN A 272 -4.63 -10.54 -4.78
CA ASN A 272 -3.56 -11.52 -4.99
C ASN A 272 -2.63 -11.16 -6.17
N PHE A 273 -2.99 -10.14 -6.94
CA PHE A 273 -2.26 -9.63 -8.10
C PHE A 273 -1.87 -8.16 -7.91
N ASN A 274 -1.51 -7.75 -6.69
CA ASN A 274 -0.71 -6.53 -6.47
C ASN A 274 0.65 -6.74 -7.15
N VAL A 275 0.64 -6.46 -8.45
CA VAL A 275 1.66 -6.66 -9.46
C VAL A 275 2.54 -5.45 -9.43
N LEU A 276 3.84 -5.74 -9.32
CA LEU A 276 4.94 -4.82 -9.52
C LEU A 276 4.95 -3.67 -8.52
N ASP A 277 5.68 -3.86 -7.42
CA ASP A 277 6.61 -2.82 -7.00
C ASP A 277 7.52 -2.51 -8.20
N CYS A 278 7.02 -1.68 -9.12
CA CYS A 278 7.82 -1.01 -10.13
C CYS A 278 8.69 0.09 -9.50
N ALA A 279 8.73 0.18 -8.16
CA ALA A 279 9.68 0.97 -7.39
C ALA A 279 11.09 0.33 -7.28
N ALA A 280 11.57 -0.27 -8.37
CA ALA A 280 12.84 -0.98 -8.50
C ALA A 280 13.69 -0.45 -9.68
#